data_AF-A0A951KNL8-F1
#
_entry.id   AF-A0A951KNL8-F1
#
_cell.length_a   1.000
_cell.length_b   1.000
_cell.length_c   1.000
_cell.angle_alpha   90.00
_cell.angle_beta   90.00
_cell.angle_gamma   90.00
#
_symmetry.space_group_name_H-M   'P 1'
#
loop_
_entity.id
_entity.type
_entity.pdbx_description
1 polymer ?
#
loop_
_entity_poly.entity_id
_entity_poly.type
_entity_poly.pdbx_seq_one_letter_code
_entity_poly.pdbx_strand_id
1 'polypeptide(L)'
;MPPTDRMLTGAIAANPGRYDGAGEYRYCRTCDAIFFTRAAQPDTKHDEHNVVALPALNQDGSDRLSRAFKVFIQRWSETRRDEIERFAQRRGWELAMEHADGGGALSDEEVAQWRQVIEAELKRLVAESRALLAD
;
A
#
# COMPACT_ATOMS: atom_id res chain seq x y z
N MET A 1 -2.07 6.35 -23.90
CA MET A 1 -0.80 6.89 -23.36
C MET A 1 -0.54 6.12 -22.08
N PRO A 2 0.60 5.44 -21.97
CA PRO A 2 0.89 4.60 -20.81
C PRO A 2 0.90 5.43 -19.52
N PRO A 3 0.50 4.84 -18.37
CA PRO A 3 0.43 5.54 -17.10
C PRO A 3 1.82 6.01 -16.69
N THR A 4 1.91 7.14 -16.00
CA THR A 4 3.17 7.64 -15.43
C THR A 4 3.49 6.89 -14.13
N ASP A 5 4.75 6.93 -13.68
CA ASP A 5 5.13 6.33 -12.39
C ASP A 5 4.37 6.99 -11.24
N ARG A 6 4.10 8.29 -11.31
CA ARG A 6 3.27 9.00 -10.33
C ARG A 6 1.86 8.42 -10.25
N MET A 7 1.25 8.09 -11.39
CA MET A 7 -0.07 7.46 -11.44
C MET A 7 -0.04 6.05 -10.85
N LEU A 8 1.00 5.26 -11.18
CA LEU A 8 1.17 3.92 -10.61
C LEU A 8 1.39 3.96 -9.10
N THR A 9 2.26 4.83 -8.60
CA THR A 9 2.48 5.02 -7.16
C THR A 9 1.16 5.36 -6.44
N GLY A 10 0.38 6.30 -6.99
CA GLY A 10 -0.91 6.68 -6.41
C GLY A 10 -1.89 5.51 -6.38
N ALA A 11 -2.00 4.77 -7.49
CA ALA A 11 -2.88 3.60 -7.58
C ALA A 11 -2.45 2.52 -6.58
N ILE A 12 -1.17 2.13 -6.55
CA ILE A 12 -0.64 1.07 -5.67
C ILE A 12 -0.77 1.43 -4.20
N ALA A 13 -0.47 2.68 -3.83
CA ALA A 13 -0.56 3.14 -2.45
C ALA A 13 -2.00 3.17 -1.92
N ALA A 14 -2.97 3.50 -2.79
CA ALA A 14 -4.38 3.54 -2.45
C ALA A 14 -5.12 2.21 -2.74
N ASN A 15 -4.43 1.18 -3.23
CA ASN A 15 -5.04 -0.05 -3.68
C ASN A 15 -5.40 -0.95 -2.48
N PRO A 16 -6.69 -1.24 -2.24
CA PRO A 16 -7.06 -2.25 -1.26
C PRO A 16 -6.67 -3.64 -1.74
N GLY A 17 -6.50 -3.86 -3.05
CA GLY A 17 -6.01 -5.11 -3.63
C GLY A 17 -6.93 -6.31 -3.42
N ARG A 18 -8.23 -6.09 -3.19
CA ARG A 18 -9.20 -7.17 -2.97
C ARG A 18 -10.52 -6.87 -3.67
N TYR A 19 -10.67 -7.40 -4.89
CA TYR A 19 -11.87 -7.26 -5.71
C TYR A 19 -13.19 -7.57 -4.97
N ASP A 20 -13.24 -8.68 -4.24
CA ASP A 20 -14.45 -9.13 -3.51
C ASP A 20 -14.74 -8.30 -2.23
N GLY A 21 -13.85 -7.36 -1.89
CA GLY A 21 -13.95 -6.52 -0.69
C GLY A 21 -14.12 -5.04 -1.04
N ALA A 22 -13.21 -4.20 -0.52
CA ALA A 22 -13.24 -2.77 -0.80
C ALA A 22 -13.02 -2.44 -2.28
N GLY A 23 -12.36 -3.34 -3.02
CA GLY A 23 -12.07 -3.23 -4.45
C GLY A 23 -10.58 -3.28 -4.73
N GLU A 24 -10.23 -3.04 -5.99
CA GLU A 24 -8.86 -2.97 -6.42
C GLU A 24 -8.66 -2.08 -7.64
N TYR A 25 -7.46 -1.52 -7.74
CA TYR A 25 -7.00 -0.89 -8.98
C TYR A 25 -6.49 -1.94 -9.96
N ARG A 26 -6.93 -1.80 -11.21
CA ARG A 26 -6.49 -2.60 -12.35
C ARG A 26 -5.95 -1.69 -13.44
N TYR A 27 -5.13 -2.26 -14.32
CA TYR A 27 -4.71 -1.65 -15.56
C TYR A 27 -5.35 -2.37 -16.74
N CYS A 28 -5.93 -1.59 -17.65
CA CYS A 28 -6.40 -2.07 -18.94
C CYS A 28 -5.35 -1.78 -20.01
N ARG A 29 -4.77 -2.82 -20.60
CA ARG A 29 -3.83 -2.72 -21.71
C ARG A 29 -4.48 -2.25 -23.00
N THR A 30 -5.74 -2.60 -23.22
CA THR A 30 -6.50 -2.18 -24.41
C THR A 30 -6.74 -0.66 -24.41
N CYS A 31 -6.93 -0.07 -23.24
CA CYS A 31 -7.26 1.36 -23.09
C CYS A 31 -6.07 2.23 -22.66
N ASP A 32 -4.93 1.65 -22.31
CA ASP A 32 -3.85 2.29 -21.57
C ASP A 32 -4.32 3.03 -20.30
N ALA A 33 -5.21 2.44 -19.52
CA ALA A 33 -5.89 3.14 -18.43
C ALA A 33 -5.86 2.37 -17.11
N ILE A 34 -5.58 3.10 -16.02
CA ILE A 34 -5.81 2.60 -14.66
C ILE A 34 -7.27 2.88 -14.30
N PHE A 35 -7.95 1.88 -13.74
CA PHE A 35 -9.32 2.02 -13.26
C PHE A 35 -9.51 1.25 -11.95
N PHE A 36 -10.55 1.61 -11.21
CA PHE A 36 -10.93 0.95 -9.97
C PHE A 36 -12.18 0.12 -10.19
N THR A 37 -12.23 -1.08 -9.61
CA THR A 37 -13.40 -1.97 -9.72
C THR A 37 -13.54 -2.81 -8.45
N ARG A 38 -14.77 -3.25 -8.16
CA ARG A 38 -15.09 -4.13 -7.02
C ARG A 38 -16.30 -4.99 -7.34
N ALA A 39 -16.45 -6.13 -6.69
CA ALA A 39 -17.56 -7.06 -6.96
C ALA A 39 -18.95 -6.42 -6.80
N ALA A 40 -19.11 -5.52 -5.82
CA ALA A 40 -20.37 -4.80 -5.60
C ALA A 40 -20.69 -3.73 -6.65
N GLN A 41 -19.69 -3.32 -7.45
CA GLN A 41 -19.80 -2.30 -8.48
C GLN A 41 -18.77 -2.61 -9.58
N PRO A 42 -19.04 -3.65 -10.40
CA PRO A 42 -18.11 -4.07 -11.43
C PRO A 42 -18.02 -3.00 -12.52
N ASP A 43 -16.82 -2.73 -13.00
CA ASP A 43 -16.61 -1.95 -14.21
C ASP A 43 -16.85 -2.84 -15.44
N THR A 44 -18.03 -2.69 -16.05
CA THR A 44 -18.42 -3.45 -17.25
C THR A 44 -17.79 -2.92 -18.54
N LYS A 45 -17.15 -1.74 -18.49
CA LYS A 45 -16.51 -1.13 -19.68
C LYS A 45 -15.27 -1.91 -20.10
N HIS A 46 -14.64 -2.65 -19.18
CA HIS A 46 -13.41 -3.39 -19.45
C HIS A 46 -13.58 -4.92 -19.40
N ASP A 47 -14.81 -5.45 -19.39
CA ASP A 47 -15.07 -6.91 -19.29
C ASP A 47 -14.42 -7.74 -20.40
N GLU A 48 -14.39 -7.20 -21.63
CA GLU A 48 -13.79 -7.86 -22.81
C GLU A 48 -12.36 -7.38 -23.09
N HIS A 49 -11.79 -6.55 -22.23
CA HIS A 49 -10.46 -5.99 -22.43
C HIS A 49 -9.37 -6.84 -21.78
N ASN A 50 -8.13 -6.67 -22.25
CA ASN A 50 -6.96 -7.24 -21.58
C ASN A 50 -6.66 -6.41 -20.31
N VAL A 51 -7.03 -6.95 -19.15
CA VAL A 51 -6.89 -6.30 -17.85
C VAL A 51 -5.98 -7.09 -16.91
N VAL A 52 -5.20 -6.38 -16.10
CA VAL A 52 -4.38 -6.96 -15.01
C VAL A 52 -4.58 -6.19 -13.72
N ALA A 53 -4.62 -6.91 -12.60
CA ALA A 53 -4.64 -6.30 -11.28
C ALA A 53 -3.29 -5.63 -10.98
N LEU A 54 -3.33 -4.41 -10.46
CA LEU A 54 -2.13 -3.76 -9.93
C LEU A 54 -1.84 -4.31 -8.53
N PRO A 55 -0.56 -4.35 -8.11
CA PRO A 55 -0.24 -4.72 -6.75
C PRO A 55 -0.75 -3.67 -5.75
N ALA A 56 -0.82 -4.07 -4.48
CA ALA A 56 -1.18 -3.21 -3.36
C ALA A 56 -0.02 -3.08 -2.39
N LEU A 57 0.22 -1.86 -1.89
CA LEU A 57 1.22 -1.65 -0.82
C LEU A 57 0.81 -2.38 0.46
N ASN A 58 -0.47 -2.27 0.83
CA ASN A 58 -1.07 -2.97 1.96
C ASN A 58 -2.46 -3.48 1.55
N GLN A 59 -2.55 -4.75 1.18
CA GLN A 59 -3.83 -5.34 0.78
C GLN A 59 -4.78 -5.39 1.98
N ASP A 60 -6.07 -5.14 1.74
CA ASP A 60 -7.11 -5.19 2.74
C ASP A 60 -7.21 -6.57 3.40
N GLY A 61 -7.19 -6.57 4.72
CA GLY A 61 -7.14 -7.80 5.52
C GLY A 61 -5.77 -8.48 5.53
N SER A 62 -4.74 -7.86 4.95
CA SER A 62 -3.35 -8.30 5.10
C SER A 62 -2.67 -7.56 6.24
N ASP A 63 -1.93 -8.29 7.07
CA ASP A 63 -1.04 -7.69 8.07
C ASP A 63 0.33 -7.36 7.47
N ARG A 64 0.43 -7.07 6.17
CA ARG A 64 1.74 -6.94 5.49
C ARG A 64 2.53 -5.74 6.04
N LEU A 65 1.91 -4.57 6.04
CA LEU A 65 2.55 -3.33 6.50
C LEU A 65 2.89 -3.40 7.99
N SER A 66 1.93 -3.87 8.79
CA SER A 66 2.11 -4.10 10.23
C SER A 66 3.24 -5.09 10.54
N ARG A 67 3.39 -6.17 9.77
CA ARG A 67 4.51 -7.11 9.94
C ARG A 67 5.85 -6.49 9.54
N ALA A 68 5.91 -5.77 8.43
CA ALA A 68 7.11 -5.07 8.01
C ALA A 68 7.55 -4.04 9.06
N PHE A 69 6.59 -3.32 9.64
CA PHE A 69 6.86 -2.35 10.70
C PHE A 69 7.38 -3.01 11.98
N LYS A 70 6.79 -4.13 12.42
CA LYS A 70 7.31 -4.91 13.56
C LYS A 70 8.76 -5.37 13.39
N VAL A 71 9.16 -5.73 12.16
CA VAL A 71 10.55 -6.07 11.84
C VAL A 71 11.42 -4.81 11.85
N PHE A 72 10.94 -3.72 11.25
CA PHE A 72 11.65 -2.45 11.20
C PHE A 72 12.00 -1.90 12.58
N ILE A 73 11.06 -1.91 13.52
CA ILE A 73 11.30 -1.38 14.87
C ILE A 73 12.28 -2.24 15.69
N GLN A 74 12.65 -3.45 15.25
CA GLN A 74 13.67 -4.27 15.93
C GLN A 74 15.02 -3.55 16.05
N ARG A 75 15.30 -2.58 15.19
CA ARG A 75 16.52 -1.75 15.24
C ARG A 75 16.51 -0.68 16.34
N TRP A 76 15.35 -0.36 16.90
CA TRP A 76 15.21 0.61 17.99
C TRP A 76 15.53 -0.01 19.34
N SER A 77 15.69 0.81 20.37
CA SER A 77 15.91 0.32 21.74
C SER A 77 14.72 -0.50 22.24
N GLU A 78 14.97 -1.43 23.15
CA GLU A 78 13.92 -2.27 23.75
C GLU A 78 12.79 -1.44 24.37
N THR A 79 13.16 -0.43 25.16
CA THR A 79 12.19 0.51 25.74
C THR A 79 11.28 1.15 24.67
N ARG A 80 11.86 1.57 23.54
CA ARG A 80 11.08 2.22 22.48
C ARG A 80 10.16 1.23 21.77
N ARG A 81 10.63 0.00 21.50
CA ARG A 81 9.79 -1.07 20.95
C ARG A 81 8.60 -1.36 21.85
N ASP A 82 8.83 -1.49 23.16
CA ASP A 82 7.77 -1.76 24.14
C ASP A 82 6.72 -0.63 24.22
N GLU A 83 7.13 0.63 24.03
CA GLU A 83 6.20 1.75 23.94
C GLU A 83 5.29 1.65 22.72
N ILE A 84 5.87 1.36 21.55
CA ILE A 84 5.15 1.19 20.29
C ILE A 84 4.19 -0.01 20.36
N GLU A 85 4.65 -1.13 20.92
CA GLU A 85 3.82 -2.33 21.08
C GLU A 85 2.64 -2.08 22.04
N ARG A 86 2.89 -1.42 23.18
CA ARG A 86 1.80 -1.02 24.11
C ARG A 86 0.85 0.00 23.49
N PHE A 87 1.34 0.89 22.63
CA PHE A 87 0.48 1.78 21.85
C PHE A 87 -0.40 0.98 20.89
N ALA A 88 0.21 0.10 20.08
CA ALA A 88 -0.47 -0.70 19.08
C ALA A 88 -1.52 -1.65 19.70
N GLN A 89 -1.25 -2.21 20.87
CA GLN A 89 -2.23 -3.02 21.62
C GLN A 89 -3.49 -2.24 21.99
N ARG A 90 -3.36 -0.93 22.27
CA ARG A 90 -4.49 -0.08 22.67
C ARG A 90 -5.20 0.58 21.48
N ARG A 91 -4.47 0.88 20.40
CA ARG A 91 -4.96 1.75 19.32
C ARG A 91 -4.88 1.13 17.92
N GLY A 92 -4.30 -0.06 17.79
CA GLY A 92 -4.05 -0.74 16.52
C GLY A 92 -2.69 -0.40 15.91
N TRP A 93 -2.18 -1.34 15.11
CA TRP A 93 -0.90 -1.19 14.41
C TRP A 93 -0.91 -0.12 13.32
N GLU A 94 -2.06 0.07 12.66
CA GLU A 94 -2.26 1.15 11.68
C GLU A 94 -1.90 2.50 12.28
N LEU A 95 -2.44 2.83 13.46
CA LEU A 95 -2.16 4.11 14.12
C LEU A 95 -0.75 4.17 14.74
N ALA A 96 -0.17 3.02 15.12
CA ALA A 96 1.18 2.96 15.68
C ALA A 96 2.27 3.34 14.66
N MET A 97 1.97 3.25 13.36
CA MET A 97 2.86 3.63 12.26
C MET A 97 2.76 5.11 11.87
N GLU A 98 1.83 5.85 12.47
CA GLU A 98 1.54 7.24 12.13
C GLU A 98 2.28 8.24 13.02
N HIS A 99 2.38 9.48 12.54
CA HIS A 99 2.98 10.59 13.28
C HIS A 99 2.17 10.95 14.54
N ALA A 100 2.87 11.33 15.62
CA ALA A 100 2.25 11.68 16.90
C ALA A 100 1.25 12.83 16.79
N ASP A 101 1.50 13.84 15.95
CA ASP A 101 0.56 14.95 15.72
C ASP A 101 -0.76 14.51 15.07
N GLY A 102 -0.73 13.40 14.32
CA GLY A 102 -1.92 12.74 13.78
C GLY A 102 -2.61 11.81 14.79
N GLY A 103 -2.16 11.78 16.04
CA GLY A 103 -2.59 10.85 17.06
C GLY A 103 -1.91 9.48 16.99
N GLY A 104 -0.83 9.36 16.22
CA GLY A 104 0.01 8.18 16.12
C GLY A 104 1.05 8.05 17.22
N ALA A 105 2.04 7.18 17.01
CA ALA A 105 3.06 6.86 18.01
C ALA A 105 4.46 7.38 17.66
N LEU A 106 4.69 7.79 16.41
CA LEU A 106 6.01 8.09 15.89
C LEU A 106 6.36 9.57 15.99
N SER A 107 7.61 9.85 16.32
CA SER A 107 8.22 11.17 16.15
C SER A 107 8.52 11.48 14.68
N ASP A 108 8.84 12.75 14.37
CA ASP A 108 9.23 13.20 13.03
C ASP A 108 10.35 12.33 12.43
N GLU A 109 11.39 12.06 13.22
CA GLU A 109 12.53 11.27 12.77
C GLU A 109 12.13 9.81 12.46
N GLU A 110 11.34 9.20 13.33
CA GLU A 110 10.86 7.82 13.16
C GLU A 110 9.93 7.69 11.95
N VAL A 111 9.08 8.70 11.72
CA VAL A 111 8.25 8.76 10.50
C VAL A 111 9.13 8.90 9.26
N ALA A 112 10.11 9.79 9.26
CA ALA A 112 11.00 9.96 8.11
C ALA A 112 11.75 8.67 7.79
N GLN A 113 12.24 7.99 8.82
CA GLN A 113 12.89 6.70 8.74
C GLN A 113 11.96 5.59 8.22
N TRP A 114 10.73 5.51 8.72
CA TRP A 114 9.76 4.51 8.28
C TRP A 114 9.30 4.76 6.84
N ARG A 115 9.07 6.02 6.49
CA ARG A 115 8.69 6.44 5.14
C ARG A 115 9.71 6.01 4.10
N GLN A 116 11.01 6.02 4.40
CA GLN A 116 12.03 5.51 3.47
C GLN A 116 11.82 4.03 3.11
N VAL A 117 11.39 3.20 4.07
CA VAL A 117 11.08 1.79 3.82
C VAL A 117 9.85 1.66 2.92
N ILE A 118 8.80 2.46 3.19
CA ILE A 118 7.59 2.50 2.37
C ILE A 118 7.89 2.97 0.95
N GLU A 119 8.68 4.02 0.78
CA GLU A 119 9.06 4.55 -0.53
C GLU A 119 9.91 3.55 -1.33
N ALA A 120 10.80 2.81 -0.66
CA ALA A 120 11.56 1.74 -1.31
C ALA A 120 10.65 0.62 -1.81
N GLU A 121 9.68 0.20 -1.00
CA GLU A 121 8.71 -0.82 -1.40
C GLU A 121 7.78 -0.33 -2.52
N LEU A 122 7.30 0.92 -2.46
CA LEU A 122 6.53 1.53 -3.54
C LEU A 122 7.30 1.55 -4.85
N LYS A 123 8.60 1.92 -4.82
CA LYS A 123 9.46 1.87 -6.02
C LYS A 123 9.57 0.47 -6.59
N ARG A 124 9.75 -0.55 -5.73
CA ARG A 124 9.78 -1.96 -6.15
C ARG A 124 8.47 -2.37 -6.82
N LEU A 125 7.32 -2.04 -6.22
CA LEU A 125 6.00 -2.36 -6.75
C LEU A 125 5.67 -1.62 -8.06
N VAL A 126 6.15 -0.39 -8.23
CA VAL A 126 6.06 0.34 -9.49
C VAL A 126 6.87 -0.37 -10.57
N ALA A 127 8.11 -0.79 -10.28
CA ALA A 127 8.93 -1.54 -11.22
C ALA A 127 8.29 -2.89 -11.61
N GLU A 128 7.71 -3.60 -10.64
CA GLU A 128 6.93 -4.83 -10.87
C GLU A 128 5.73 -4.55 -11.78
N SER A 129 4.98 -3.48 -11.51
CA SER A 129 3.87 -3.06 -12.36
C SER A 129 4.34 -2.75 -13.79
N ARG A 130 5.47 -2.06 -13.95
CA ARG A 130 6.03 -1.77 -15.28
C ARG A 130 6.35 -3.03 -16.07
N ALA A 131 6.91 -4.04 -15.43
CA ALA A 131 7.13 -5.34 -16.07
C ALA A 131 5.80 -5.97 -16.49
N LEU A 132 4.79 -5.98 -15.60
CA LEU A 132 3.44 -6.47 -15.91
C LEU A 132 2.77 -5.71 -17.07
N LEU A 133 3.08 -4.42 -17.27
CA LEU A 133 2.50 -3.64 -18.36
C LEU A 133 3.19 -3.87 -19.71
N ALA A 134 4.41 -4.38 -19.71
CA ALA A 134 5.20 -4.63 -20.92
C ALA A 134 4.91 -6.01 -21.57
N ASP A 135 4.37 -6.95 -20.78
CA ASP A 135 3.86 -8.26 -21.22
C ASP A 135 2.44 -8.16 -21.79
#